data_AF-A0A9D1Y480-F1
#
_entry.id   AF-A0A9D1Y480-F1
#
_cell.length_a   1.000
_cell.length_b   1.000
_cell.length_c   1.000
_cell.angle_alpha   90.00
_cell.angle_beta   90.00
_cell.angle_gamma   90.00
#
_symmetry.space_group_name_H-M   'P 1'
#
loop_
_entity.id
_entity.type
_entity.pdbx_description
1 polymer ?
#
loop_
_entity_poly.entity_id
_entity_poly.type
_entity_poly.pdbx_seq_one_letter_code
_entity_poly.pdbx_strand_id
1 'polypeptide(L)'
;MKRFLVPLCLALLFLAACSGSTGGASSPLPAVAVKEALLPYGEMTYQDFQAQTGTDAQLLHAGRFCAPLPEEGVEIVFEAGGTDEDGLLPLLLPQDRPLRLEGRLDALVDGVTEEMTPDQLAQALSPTEGSPVPCQLLEGAGTAYYVADQYARFQLDRDGDGAGDAALEVALNSRQAVDPSCTSWLLWEEAGS
;
A
#
# COMPACT_ATOMS: atom_id res chain seq x y z
N MET A 1 -1.85 -14.12 75.98
CA MET A 1 -1.38 -15.53 76.16
C MET A 1 -0.24 -15.81 75.18
N LYS A 2 0.43 -16.97 75.32
CA LYS A 2 1.48 -17.60 74.47
C LYS A 2 1.70 -16.97 73.07
N ARG A 3 2.93 -16.50 72.75
CA ARG A 3 3.97 -17.11 71.86
C ARG A 3 3.51 -17.25 70.39
N PHE A 4 4.21 -16.69 69.40
CA PHE A 4 5.47 -17.17 68.75
C PHE A 4 6.18 -15.98 68.00
N LEU A 5 7.47 -15.90 67.59
CA LEU A 5 8.67 -16.78 67.42
C LEU A 5 8.69 -17.73 66.17
N VAL A 6 9.68 -17.77 65.25
CA VAL A 6 11.08 -17.23 65.16
C VAL A 6 11.36 -16.72 63.69
N PRO A 7 12.57 -16.61 63.06
CA PRO A 7 12.82 -15.71 61.90
C PRO A 7 13.31 -16.46 60.62
N LEU A 8 14.48 -16.06 60.04
CA LEU A 8 15.17 -16.56 58.82
C LEU A 8 14.55 -16.13 57.47
N CYS A 9 15.27 -15.83 56.37
CA CYS A 9 16.73 -15.67 56.07
C CYS A 9 16.98 -14.26 55.44
N LEU A 10 18.19 -13.68 55.24
CA LEU A 10 19.41 -14.11 54.51
C LEU A 10 19.14 -14.51 53.03
N ALA A 11 19.92 -14.15 52.01
CA ALA A 11 21.11 -13.27 51.89
C ALA A 11 21.17 -12.67 50.45
N LEU A 12 21.60 -11.41 50.26
CA LEU A 12 22.89 -10.98 49.68
C LEU A 12 23.36 -11.58 48.33
N LEU A 13 23.59 -10.67 47.36
CA LEU A 13 24.58 -10.72 46.24
C LEU A 13 24.35 -11.82 45.16
N PHE A 14 24.65 -11.60 43.87
CA PHE A 14 25.86 -10.99 43.30
C PHE A 14 25.64 -10.11 42.05
N LEU A 15 26.65 -9.31 41.71
CA LEU A 15 26.77 -8.64 40.41
C LEU A 15 27.27 -9.60 39.32
N ALA A 16 26.80 -9.40 38.09
CA ALA A 16 27.58 -9.64 36.89
C ALA A 16 27.18 -8.60 35.82
N ALA A 17 28.12 -7.75 35.40
CA ALA A 17 27.91 -6.83 34.29
C ALA A 17 28.62 -7.38 33.04
N CYS A 18 27.88 -7.58 31.95
CA CYS A 18 28.45 -7.88 30.64
C CYS A 18 28.17 -6.71 29.71
N SER A 19 29.18 -5.87 29.47
CA SER A 19 29.11 -4.82 28.45
C SER A 19 29.18 -5.48 27.07
N GLY A 20 28.03 -5.71 26.44
CA GLY A 20 27.91 -6.34 25.13
C GLY A 20 27.26 -5.42 24.12
N SER A 21 28.07 -4.88 23.22
CA SER A 21 27.72 -4.19 21.96
C SER A 21 26.22 -4.00 21.68
N THR A 22 25.69 -2.82 22.03
CA THR A 22 24.54 -2.26 21.30
C THR A 22 25.01 -1.88 19.89
N GLY A 23 25.05 -2.88 19.00
CA GLY A 23 24.92 -2.61 17.57
C GLY A 23 23.64 -1.78 17.39
N GLY A 24 23.69 -0.78 16.51
CA GLY A 24 22.62 0.22 16.40
C GLY A 24 21.26 -0.46 16.31
N ALA A 25 20.43 -0.30 17.34
CA ALA A 25 19.06 -0.74 17.30
C ALA A 25 18.37 0.10 16.24
N SER A 26 18.22 -0.47 15.03
CA SER A 26 17.24 0.02 14.07
C SER A 26 15.93 0.13 14.82
N SER A 27 15.41 1.35 14.95
CA SER A 27 14.03 1.54 15.39
C SER A 27 13.15 0.61 14.55
N PRO A 28 12.20 -0.11 15.15
CA PRO A 28 11.27 -0.92 14.36
C PRO A 28 10.69 -0.01 13.29
N LEU A 29 10.74 -0.45 12.03
CA LEU A 29 10.17 0.30 10.92
C LEU A 29 8.71 0.63 11.29
N PRO A 30 8.20 1.83 10.93
CA PRO A 30 6.79 2.11 11.12
C PRO A 30 5.97 1.00 10.44
N ALA A 31 4.85 0.61 11.04
CA ALA A 31 3.94 -0.30 10.38
C ALA A 31 3.43 0.38 9.10
N VAL A 32 3.86 -0.12 7.94
CA VAL A 32 3.47 0.43 6.63
C VAL A 32 2.37 -0.45 6.07
N ALA A 33 1.24 0.16 5.76
CA ALA A 33 0.04 -0.54 5.27
C ALA A 33 -0.75 0.34 4.31
N VAL A 34 -1.47 -0.28 3.38
CA VAL A 34 -2.52 0.40 2.61
C VAL A 34 -3.56 0.96 3.58
N LYS A 35 -4.03 2.20 3.36
CA LYS A 35 -5.04 2.81 4.23
C LYS A 35 -6.34 2.01 4.18
N GLU A 36 -6.84 1.58 5.35
CA GLU A 36 -8.08 0.76 5.45
C GLU A 36 -9.28 1.41 4.73
N ALA A 37 -9.38 2.74 4.76
CA ALA A 37 -10.44 3.50 4.09
C ALA A 37 -10.50 3.31 2.56
N LEU A 38 -9.40 2.85 1.93
CA LEU A 38 -9.31 2.65 0.49
C LEU A 38 -9.71 1.23 0.04
N LEU A 39 -9.62 0.25 0.93
CA LEU A 39 -9.89 -1.16 0.63
C LEU A 39 -11.32 -1.46 0.12
N PRO A 40 -12.38 -0.73 0.51
CA PRO A 40 -13.71 -0.91 -0.06
C PRO A 40 -13.82 -0.56 -1.54
N TYR A 41 -13.00 0.36 -2.06
CA TYR A 41 -13.09 0.79 -3.45
C TYR A 41 -12.77 -0.36 -4.43
N GLY A 42 -11.87 -1.28 -4.08
CA GLY A 42 -11.51 -2.41 -4.96
C GLY A 42 -12.66 -3.35 -5.36
N GLU A 43 -13.72 -3.45 -4.54
CA GLU A 43 -14.91 -4.24 -4.89
C GLU A 43 -16.07 -3.40 -5.47
N MET A 44 -15.96 -2.08 -5.42
CA MET A 44 -17.05 -1.14 -5.65
C MET A 44 -17.43 -1.09 -7.13
N THR A 45 -18.73 -1.20 -7.44
CA THR A 45 -19.20 -0.99 -8.81
C THR A 45 -19.26 0.51 -9.13
N TYR A 46 -19.17 0.88 -10.41
CA TYR A 46 -19.33 2.27 -10.84
C TYR A 46 -20.69 2.86 -10.41
N GLN A 47 -21.74 2.04 -10.37
CA GLN A 47 -23.05 2.44 -9.84
C GLN A 47 -23.01 2.76 -8.34
N ASP A 48 -22.34 1.94 -7.53
CA ASP A 48 -22.17 2.19 -6.09
C ASP A 48 -21.31 3.44 -5.85
N PHE A 49 -20.25 3.62 -6.65
CA PHE A 49 -19.40 4.82 -6.63
C PHE A 49 -20.20 6.09 -6.93
N GLN A 50 -21.01 6.10 -8.01
CA GLN A 50 -21.89 7.22 -8.34
C GLN A 50 -22.92 7.48 -7.21
N ALA A 51 -23.46 6.42 -6.60
CA ALA A 51 -24.44 6.54 -5.52
C ALA A 51 -23.83 7.07 -4.20
N GLN A 52 -22.56 6.74 -3.92
CA GLN A 52 -21.83 7.21 -2.74
C GLN A 52 -21.32 8.66 -2.91
N THR A 53 -20.73 8.98 -4.07
CA THR A 53 -19.98 10.23 -4.28
C THR A 53 -20.76 11.31 -5.04
N GLY A 54 -21.83 10.95 -5.76
CA GLY A 54 -22.53 11.85 -6.68
C GLY A 54 -21.66 12.35 -7.84
N THR A 55 -20.54 11.69 -8.13
CA THR A 55 -19.54 12.12 -9.11
C THR A 55 -19.50 11.17 -10.31
N ASP A 56 -19.49 11.73 -11.52
CA ASP A 56 -19.26 10.98 -12.76
C ASP A 56 -17.77 10.91 -13.09
N ALA A 57 -17.29 9.74 -13.51
CA ALA A 57 -15.92 9.58 -14.00
C ALA A 57 -15.80 10.11 -15.44
N GLN A 58 -14.69 10.81 -15.71
CA GLN A 58 -14.41 11.43 -17.01
C GLN A 58 -13.46 10.57 -17.84
N LEU A 59 -13.61 10.59 -19.16
CA LEU A 59 -12.77 9.82 -20.08
C LEU A 59 -11.29 10.25 -19.95
N LEU A 60 -10.44 9.30 -19.60
CA LEU A 60 -8.99 9.42 -19.53
C LEU A 60 -8.39 9.05 -20.90
N HIS A 61 -7.56 8.01 -20.98
CA HIS A 61 -6.99 7.51 -22.23
C HIS A 61 -7.23 6.01 -22.40
N ALA A 62 -7.23 5.53 -23.65
CA ALA A 62 -7.31 4.11 -23.99
C ALA A 62 -8.47 3.33 -23.33
N GLY A 63 -9.67 3.93 -23.25
CA GLY A 63 -10.86 3.28 -22.67
C GLY A 63 -11.00 3.38 -21.15
N ARG A 64 -10.05 4.05 -20.48
CA ARG A 64 -10.10 4.30 -19.03
C ARG A 64 -10.84 5.59 -18.70
N PHE A 65 -11.36 5.65 -17.49
CA PHE A 65 -12.09 6.79 -16.94
C PHE A 65 -11.58 7.07 -15.52
N CYS A 66 -11.47 8.34 -15.12
CA CYS A 66 -11.03 8.71 -13.78
C CYS A 66 -12.03 9.64 -13.06
N ALA A 67 -12.09 9.54 -11.73
CA ALA A 67 -12.80 10.46 -10.87
C ALA A 67 -11.95 10.80 -9.62
N PRO A 68 -12.05 12.01 -9.07
CA PRO A 68 -11.34 12.37 -7.85
C PRO A 68 -12.03 11.77 -6.60
N LEU A 69 -11.22 11.42 -5.60
CA LEU A 69 -11.61 11.08 -4.23
C LEU A 69 -11.02 12.17 -3.29
N PRO A 70 -11.74 13.29 -3.07
CA PRO A 70 -11.13 14.50 -2.50
C PRO A 70 -10.85 14.47 -1.00
N GLU A 71 -11.48 13.57 -0.23
CA GLU A 71 -11.21 13.41 1.20
C GLU A 71 -9.97 12.53 1.43
N GLU A 72 -9.75 11.59 0.52
CA GLU A 72 -8.64 10.64 0.50
C GLU A 72 -7.38 11.20 -0.19
N GLY A 73 -7.53 12.16 -1.11
CA GLY A 73 -6.43 12.79 -1.84
C GLY A 73 -5.87 11.95 -3.00
N VAL A 74 -6.71 11.09 -3.59
CA VAL A 74 -6.37 10.18 -4.70
C VAL A 74 -7.40 10.33 -5.85
N GLU A 75 -7.13 9.70 -6.98
CA GLU A 75 -8.10 9.49 -8.06
C GLU A 75 -8.40 7.99 -8.20
N ILE A 76 -9.65 7.65 -8.49
CA ILE A 76 -10.10 6.29 -8.78
C ILE A 76 -10.22 6.12 -10.30
N VAL A 77 -9.67 5.03 -10.83
CA VAL A 77 -9.62 4.76 -12.28
C VAL A 77 -10.36 3.48 -12.62
N PHE A 78 -11.34 3.60 -13.51
CA PHE A 78 -12.13 2.52 -14.07
C PHE A 78 -11.67 2.20 -15.50
N GLU A 79 -11.90 0.98 -15.96
CA GLU A 79 -11.71 0.57 -17.36
C GLU A 79 -13.08 0.15 -17.94
N ALA A 80 -13.42 0.63 -19.14
CA ALA A 80 -14.77 0.47 -19.68
C ALA A 80 -15.06 -0.97 -20.16
N GLY A 81 -16.06 -1.60 -19.55
CA GLY A 81 -16.59 -2.89 -19.97
C GLY A 81 -17.53 -2.82 -21.18
N GLY A 82 -17.88 -1.62 -21.65
CA GLY A 82 -18.84 -1.41 -22.74
C GLY A 82 -18.44 -0.35 -23.77
N THR A 83 -19.33 -0.18 -24.76
CA THR A 83 -19.28 0.88 -25.78
C THR A 83 -20.65 1.53 -25.95
N ASP A 84 -20.70 2.66 -26.64
CA ASP A 84 -21.93 3.31 -27.09
C ASP A 84 -22.72 2.48 -28.15
N GLU A 85 -23.92 2.95 -28.51
CA GLU A 85 -24.85 2.23 -29.40
C GLU A 85 -24.29 1.96 -30.81
N ASP A 86 -23.37 2.81 -31.29
CA ASP A 86 -22.67 2.66 -32.57
C ASP A 86 -21.41 1.78 -32.47
N GLY A 87 -20.94 1.45 -31.25
CA GLY A 87 -19.72 0.66 -31.01
C GLY A 87 -18.42 1.42 -31.28
N LEU A 88 -18.43 2.75 -31.13
CA LEU A 88 -17.36 3.67 -31.51
C LEU A 88 -16.64 4.31 -30.32
N LEU A 89 -17.35 4.54 -29.21
CA LEU A 89 -16.81 5.17 -28.00
C LEU A 89 -16.89 4.21 -26.81
N PRO A 90 -15.87 4.17 -25.93
CA PRO A 90 -15.92 3.38 -24.69
C PRO A 90 -16.94 3.96 -23.72
N LEU A 91 -17.59 3.09 -22.94
CA LEU A 91 -18.65 3.45 -22.00
C LEU A 91 -18.51 2.64 -20.70
N LEU A 92 -18.49 3.32 -19.56
CA LEU A 92 -18.62 2.67 -18.26
C LEU A 92 -20.03 2.11 -18.09
N LEU A 93 -20.11 0.83 -17.72
CA LEU A 93 -21.34 0.16 -17.37
C LEU A 93 -21.57 0.19 -15.85
N PRO A 94 -22.82 0.07 -15.36
CA PRO A 94 -23.12 0.16 -13.93
C PRO A 94 -22.32 -0.80 -13.04
N GLN A 95 -22.04 -2.00 -13.55
CA GLN A 95 -21.31 -3.05 -12.83
C GLN A 95 -19.78 -3.00 -12.98
N ASP A 96 -19.23 -2.08 -13.77
CA ASP A 96 -17.78 -2.01 -13.98
C ASP A 96 -17.05 -1.64 -12.68
N ARG A 97 -15.86 -2.21 -12.48
CA ARG A 97 -15.04 -2.04 -11.26
C ARG A 97 -13.83 -1.15 -11.53
N PRO A 98 -13.25 -0.50 -10.51
CA PRO A 98 -12.00 0.22 -10.70
C PRO A 98 -10.85 -0.75 -11.00
N LEU A 99 -9.98 -0.35 -11.92
CA LEU A 99 -8.70 -0.99 -12.21
C LEU A 99 -7.68 -0.69 -11.10
N ARG A 100 -7.71 0.54 -10.56
CA ARG A 100 -6.74 1.04 -9.57
C ARG A 100 -7.20 2.33 -8.88
N LEU A 101 -6.55 2.65 -7.76
CA LEU A 101 -6.44 4.01 -7.23
C LEU A 101 -5.08 4.59 -7.62
N GLU A 102 -4.98 5.91 -7.81
CA GLU A 102 -3.72 6.60 -8.11
C GLU A 102 -3.57 7.95 -7.41
N GLY A 103 -2.34 8.31 -7.05
CA GLY A 103 -2.09 9.54 -6.30
C GLY A 103 -0.67 9.60 -5.75
N ARG A 104 -0.52 10.24 -4.58
CA ARG A 104 0.74 10.23 -3.82
C ARG A 104 0.82 8.99 -2.93
N LEU A 105 2.03 8.51 -2.66
CA LEU A 105 2.23 7.36 -1.78
C LEU A 105 1.65 7.57 -0.38
N ASP A 106 1.79 8.76 0.22
CA ASP A 106 1.22 9.08 1.55
C ASP A 106 -0.31 9.22 1.56
N ALA A 107 -0.95 9.30 0.38
CA ALA A 107 -2.40 9.26 0.21
C ALA A 107 -2.93 7.83 0.04
N LEU A 108 -2.10 6.89 -0.42
CA LEU A 108 -2.46 5.46 -0.56
C LEU A 108 -2.05 4.60 0.64
N VAL A 109 -0.96 4.97 1.33
CA VAL A 109 -0.24 4.11 2.30
C VAL A 109 0.09 4.92 3.56
N ASP A 110 -0.10 4.31 4.73
CA ASP A 110 0.32 4.84 6.03
C ASP A 110 1.75 4.41 6.40
N GLY A 111 2.38 5.12 7.34
CA GLY A 111 3.71 4.80 7.87
C GLY A 111 4.90 5.33 7.05
N VAL A 112 4.75 5.53 5.74
CA VAL A 112 5.79 6.14 4.89
C VAL A 112 5.92 7.64 5.24
N THR A 113 6.98 8.00 5.95
CA THR A 113 7.19 9.36 6.51
C THR A 113 8.53 9.99 6.12
N GLU A 114 9.48 9.21 5.59
CA GLU A 114 10.78 9.65 5.12
C GLU A 114 11.21 8.86 3.86
N GLU A 115 12.33 9.23 3.25
CA GLU A 115 12.86 8.53 2.07
C GLU A 115 13.49 7.18 2.44
N MET A 116 13.18 6.14 1.68
CA MET A 116 13.67 4.77 1.88
C MET A 116 13.91 4.06 0.53
N THR A 117 14.69 2.97 0.55
CA THR A 117 14.87 2.14 -0.65
C THR A 117 13.64 1.25 -0.90
N PRO A 118 13.45 0.73 -2.13
CA PRO A 118 12.43 -0.29 -2.40
C PRO A 118 12.52 -1.50 -1.47
N ASP A 119 13.74 -1.99 -1.17
CA ASP A 119 13.93 -3.11 -0.23
C ASP A 119 13.45 -2.80 1.19
N GLN A 120 13.63 -1.57 1.66
CA GLN A 120 13.14 -1.12 2.97
C GLN A 120 11.60 -1.05 2.99
N LEU A 121 10.99 -0.55 1.92
CA LEU A 121 9.52 -0.52 1.78
C LEU A 121 8.93 -1.94 1.68
N ALA A 122 9.56 -2.83 0.91
CA ALA A 122 9.18 -4.25 0.82
C ALA A 122 9.26 -4.97 2.19
N GLN A 123 10.24 -4.62 3.03
CA GLN A 123 10.31 -5.15 4.39
C GLN A 123 9.28 -4.51 5.34
N ALA A 124 8.95 -3.22 5.16
CA ALA A 124 7.98 -2.51 6.00
C ALA A 124 6.51 -2.85 5.70
N LEU A 125 6.19 -3.18 4.44
CA LEU A 125 4.87 -3.66 3.99
C LEU A 125 4.57 -5.11 4.39
N SER A 126 5.53 -5.82 4.98
CA SER A 126 5.38 -7.26 5.22
C SER A 126 4.46 -7.58 6.40
N PRO A 127 3.51 -8.52 6.25
CA PRO A 127 2.69 -9.04 7.35
C PRO A 127 3.48 -9.95 8.31
N THR A 128 4.77 -10.23 8.07
CA THR A 128 5.59 -11.11 8.93
C THR A 128 7.07 -10.71 8.95
N GLU A 129 7.59 -10.45 10.17
CA GLU A 129 9.00 -10.08 10.38
C GLU A 129 9.97 -11.05 9.67
N GLY A 130 10.87 -10.50 8.85
CA GLY A 130 11.90 -11.27 8.15
C GLY A 130 11.47 -11.93 6.83
N SER A 131 10.23 -11.71 6.36
CA SER A 131 9.77 -12.15 5.03
C SER A 131 9.29 -10.97 4.18
N PRO A 132 10.19 -10.22 3.48
CA PRO A 132 9.80 -9.08 2.67
C PRO A 132 8.73 -9.39 1.62
N VAL A 133 7.90 -8.40 1.33
CA VAL A 133 6.93 -8.43 0.22
C VAL A 133 7.68 -8.61 -1.12
N PRO A 134 7.19 -9.45 -2.06
CA PRO A 134 7.81 -9.58 -3.38
C PRO A 134 7.87 -8.23 -4.10
N CYS A 135 9.09 -7.80 -4.43
CA CYS A 135 9.37 -6.53 -5.08
C CYS A 135 10.01 -6.75 -6.46
N GLN A 136 9.46 -6.13 -7.50
CA GLN A 136 10.03 -6.10 -8.84
C GLN A 136 10.35 -4.66 -9.25
N LEU A 137 11.56 -4.43 -9.77
CA LEU A 137 11.90 -3.18 -10.44
C LEU A 137 11.48 -3.25 -11.92
N LEU A 138 10.82 -2.20 -12.41
CA LEU A 138 10.33 -2.07 -13.78
C LEU A 138 10.93 -0.82 -14.43
N GLU A 139 11.24 -0.90 -15.73
CA GLU A 139 11.68 0.26 -16.53
C GLU A 139 10.47 1.00 -17.10
N GLY A 140 10.47 2.33 -16.99
CA GLY A 140 9.46 3.19 -17.63
C GLY A 140 9.69 3.25 -19.14
N ALA A 141 8.64 3.06 -19.95
CA ALA A 141 8.79 2.94 -21.41
C ALA A 141 9.02 4.27 -22.15
N GLY A 142 9.43 5.34 -21.45
CA GLY A 142 9.81 6.63 -22.04
C GLY A 142 8.71 7.36 -22.83
N THR A 143 7.44 7.03 -22.60
CA THR A 143 6.28 7.69 -23.26
C THR A 143 5.64 8.73 -22.34
N ALA A 144 4.77 9.58 -22.89
CA ALA A 144 4.04 10.61 -22.14
C ALA A 144 3.10 10.07 -21.03
N TYR A 145 2.93 8.74 -20.94
CA TYR A 145 2.14 8.07 -19.90
C TYR A 145 2.99 7.53 -18.73
N TYR A 146 4.33 7.65 -18.80
CA TYR A 146 5.24 7.30 -17.71
C TYR A 146 5.81 8.57 -17.09
N VAL A 147 5.71 8.68 -15.77
CA VAL A 147 6.16 9.85 -14.98
C VAL A 147 7.55 9.67 -14.38
N ALA A 148 8.13 8.48 -14.49
CA ALA A 148 9.49 8.17 -14.05
C ALA A 148 10.18 7.17 -15.01
N ASP A 149 11.51 7.11 -14.94
CA ASP A 149 12.32 6.15 -15.70
C ASP A 149 12.30 4.74 -15.06
N GLN A 150 11.98 4.64 -13.76
CA GLN A 150 11.95 3.38 -13.01
C GLN A 150 10.81 3.35 -11.99
N TYR A 151 10.30 2.14 -11.74
CA TYR A 151 9.20 1.86 -10.81
C TYR A 151 9.56 0.67 -9.93
N ALA A 152 9.03 0.64 -8.71
CA ALA A 152 9.00 -0.56 -7.87
C ALA A 152 7.56 -1.05 -7.72
N ARG A 153 7.31 -2.31 -8.04
CA ARG A 153 6.02 -3.00 -7.87
C ARG A 153 6.13 -3.99 -6.71
N PHE A 154 5.25 -3.86 -5.72
CA PHE A 154 5.16 -4.69 -4.53
C PHE A 154 3.88 -5.53 -4.60
N GLN A 155 3.99 -6.85 -4.57
CA GLN A 155 2.82 -7.75 -4.65
C GLN A 155 2.19 -7.90 -3.25
N LEU A 156 1.01 -7.33 -3.06
CA LEU A 156 0.30 -7.32 -1.78
C LEU A 156 -0.68 -8.49 -1.65
N ASP A 157 -0.79 -8.99 -0.43
CA ASP A 157 -1.82 -9.90 0.06
C ASP A 157 -2.81 -9.06 0.90
N ARG A 158 -4.02 -8.84 0.39
CA ARG A 158 -5.03 -7.93 0.98
C ARG A 158 -5.98 -8.64 1.94
N ASP A 159 -6.28 -9.91 1.72
CA ASP A 159 -7.26 -10.68 2.52
C ASP A 159 -6.62 -11.69 3.50
N GLY A 160 -5.33 -12.00 3.31
CA GLY A 160 -4.54 -12.88 4.17
C GLY A 160 -4.53 -14.34 3.77
N ASP A 161 -4.97 -14.71 2.56
CA ASP A 161 -4.93 -16.10 2.08
C ASP A 161 -3.53 -16.57 1.61
N GLY A 162 -2.59 -15.64 1.40
CA GLY A 162 -1.22 -15.89 0.96
C GLY A 162 -0.99 -15.83 -0.56
N ALA A 163 -2.02 -15.51 -1.35
CA ALA A 163 -1.89 -15.08 -2.73
C ALA A 163 -1.58 -13.57 -2.81
N GLY A 164 -1.22 -13.10 -4.00
CA GLY A 164 -1.07 -11.68 -4.28
C GLY A 164 -2.25 -11.16 -5.09
N ASP A 165 -3.28 -10.61 -4.46
CA ASP A 165 -4.51 -10.11 -5.09
C ASP A 165 -4.49 -8.59 -5.36
N ALA A 166 -3.46 -7.89 -4.91
CA ALA A 166 -3.24 -6.48 -5.20
C ALA A 166 -1.77 -6.17 -5.47
N ALA A 167 -1.49 -5.04 -6.11
CA ALA A 167 -0.13 -4.54 -6.30
C ALA A 167 -0.02 -3.05 -6.00
N LEU A 168 0.98 -2.67 -5.20
CA LEU A 168 1.39 -1.27 -5.06
C LEU A 168 2.53 -1.02 -6.06
N GLU A 169 2.32 -0.12 -7.02
CA GLU A 169 3.36 0.33 -7.95
C GLU A 169 3.75 1.78 -7.63
N VAL A 170 5.05 2.04 -7.49
CA VAL A 170 5.59 3.33 -7.05
C VAL A 170 6.60 3.84 -8.07
N ALA A 171 6.37 5.05 -8.60
CA ALA A 171 7.33 5.75 -9.43
C ALA A 171 8.52 6.19 -8.56
N LEU A 172 9.71 5.68 -8.87
CA LEU A 172 10.91 5.99 -8.09
C LEU A 172 11.38 7.42 -8.38
N ASN A 173 11.84 8.11 -7.33
CA ASN A 173 12.40 9.44 -7.49
C ASN A 173 13.78 9.38 -8.16
N SER A 174 14.35 10.55 -8.50
CA SER A 174 15.65 10.66 -9.20
C SER A 174 16.87 10.05 -8.47
N ARG A 175 16.72 9.56 -7.24
CA ARG A 175 17.72 8.83 -6.45
C ARG A 175 17.48 7.31 -6.43
N GLN A 176 16.53 6.79 -7.21
CA GLN A 176 16.04 5.41 -7.18
C GLN A 176 15.44 5.01 -5.83
N ALA A 177 14.90 5.99 -5.11
CA ALA A 177 14.31 5.83 -3.78
C ALA A 177 12.80 6.10 -3.83
N VAL A 178 12.13 5.70 -2.74
CA VAL A 178 10.72 5.93 -2.47
C VAL A 178 10.59 6.95 -1.35
N ASP A 179 9.70 7.93 -1.50
CA ASP A 179 9.40 8.93 -0.48
C ASP A 179 7.90 9.26 -0.45
N PRO A 180 7.38 9.96 0.58
CA PRO A 180 5.95 10.29 0.72
C PRO A 180 5.34 11.05 -0.46
N SER A 181 6.13 11.66 -1.35
CA SER A 181 5.67 12.42 -2.51
C SER A 181 5.70 11.66 -3.83
N CYS A 182 6.26 10.44 -3.88
CA CYS A 182 6.23 9.57 -5.05
C CYS A 182 4.80 9.39 -5.59
N THR A 183 4.67 9.44 -6.92
CA THR A 183 3.44 9.06 -7.61
C THR A 183 3.30 7.55 -7.58
N SER A 184 2.13 7.06 -7.18
CA SER A 184 1.89 5.65 -6.92
C SER A 184 0.51 5.22 -7.39
N TRP A 185 0.39 3.93 -7.67
CA TRP A 185 -0.84 3.24 -8.06
C TRP A 185 -1.06 2.07 -7.12
N LEU A 186 -2.28 1.93 -6.63
CA LEU A 186 -2.74 0.73 -5.93
C LEU A 186 -3.67 -0.01 -6.89
N LEU A 187 -3.13 -1.05 -7.52
CA LEU A 187 -3.81 -1.86 -8.52
C LEU A 187 -4.51 -3.04 -7.82
N TRP A 188 -5.71 -3.36 -8.30
CA TRP A 188 -6.44 -4.55 -7.93
C TRP A 188 -6.17 -5.61 -9.00
N GLU A 189 -5.73 -6.80 -8.62
CA GLU A 189 -5.48 -7.89 -9.57
C GLU A 189 -6.66 -8.87 -9.52
N GLU A 190 -7.24 -9.21 -10.67
CA GLU A 190 -8.26 -10.26 -10.70
C GLU A 190 -7.64 -11.60 -10.30
N ALA A 191 -8.28 -12.29 -9.35
CA ALA A 191 -7.79 -13.52 -8.74
C ALA A 191 -7.80 -14.72 -9.72
N GLY A 192 -6.81 -14.75 -10.62
CA GLY A 192 -6.42 -15.91 -11.44
C GLY A 192 -7.40 -16.30 -12.55
N SER A 193 -7.21 -15.74 -13.75
CA SER A 193 -7.84 -16.18 -15.01
C SER A 193 -7.29 -17.50 -15.55
#